data_AF-A0A3E0PRL5-F1
#
_entry.id   AF-A0A3E0PRL5-F1
#
_cell.length_a   1.000
_cell.length_b   1.000
_cell.length_c   1.000
_cell.angle_alpha   90.00
_cell.angle_beta   90.00
_cell.angle_gamma   90.00
#
_symmetry.space_group_name_H-M   'P 1'
#
loop_
_entity.id
_entity.type
_entity.pdbx_description
1 polymer ?
#
loop_
_entity_poly.entity_id
_entity_poly.type
_entity_poly.pdbx_seq_one_letter_code
_entity_poly.pdbx_strand_id
1 'polypeptide(L)'
;GDQGEASDETKAEFLSRIEGASVDALDALGTGVLPRLVSQVRPESKKLLKMHKEAGRDTWIVSASPTVVVEPLAVSLGMTGGLGTRGEVVDGHYTGKLDGPFMYGTGKAVAIEKIASDRGYDLERCYAYSDSISDLPMMELVGHPVAVNPDGALDRIAHERGWPVVIFARKTKRAVAFSSAGALSVGAAVGAYFLGRKHGRSATLIEVATRRLALRR
;
A
#
# COMPACT_ATOMS: atom_id res chain seq x y z
N GLY A 1 11.71 -4.71 -18.22
CA GLY A 1 10.52 -5.02 -19.01
C GLY A 1 9.30 -5.08 -18.11
N ASP A 2 9.22 -6.11 -17.28
CA ASP A 2 8.01 -6.50 -16.53
C ASP A 2 7.53 -5.52 -15.44
N GLN A 3 8.44 -4.91 -14.66
CA GLN A 3 8.04 -3.98 -13.59
C GLN A 3 7.47 -2.64 -14.10
N GLY A 4 7.87 -2.20 -15.30
CA GLY A 4 7.37 -0.94 -15.89
C GLY A 4 5.91 -1.07 -16.30
N GLU A 5 5.56 -2.18 -16.95
CA GLU A 5 4.21 -2.47 -17.45
C GLU A 5 3.22 -2.70 -16.29
N ALA A 6 3.60 -3.48 -15.27
CA ALA A 6 2.78 -3.66 -14.07
C ALA A 6 2.59 -2.36 -13.27
N SER A 7 3.62 -1.49 -13.25
CA SER A 7 3.53 -0.16 -12.65
C SER A 7 2.56 0.75 -13.41
N ASP A 8 2.60 0.73 -14.74
CA ASP A 8 1.75 1.58 -15.59
C ASP A 8 0.27 1.17 -15.54
N GLU A 9 -0.04 -0.12 -15.53
CA GLU A 9 -1.42 -0.61 -15.37
C GLU A 9 -1.97 -0.24 -13.98
N THR A 10 -1.21 -0.52 -12.92
CA THR A 10 -1.61 -0.19 -11.53
C THR A 10 -1.82 1.31 -11.36
N LYS A 11 -0.96 2.13 -11.98
CA LYS A 11 -1.07 3.58 -11.99
C LYS A 11 -2.34 4.04 -12.72
N ALA A 12 -2.62 3.53 -13.91
CA ALA A 12 -3.80 3.91 -14.69
C ALA A 12 -5.10 3.53 -13.98
N GLU A 13 -5.16 2.34 -13.37
CA GLU A 13 -6.30 1.90 -12.56
C GLU A 13 -6.51 2.80 -11.33
N PHE A 14 -5.43 3.15 -10.62
CA PHE A 14 -5.51 4.06 -9.48
C PHE A 14 -6.07 5.43 -9.88
N LEU A 15 -5.49 6.03 -10.92
CA LEU A 15 -5.82 7.37 -11.37
C LEU A 15 -7.25 7.46 -11.91
N SER A 16 -7.68 6.51 -12.74
CA SER A 16 -9.04 6.47 -13.28
C SER A 16 -10.12 6.35 -12.20
N ARG A 17 -9.81 5.75 -11.05
CA ARG A 17 -10.76 5.64 -9.93
C ARG A 17 -10.92 6.90 -9.11
N ILE A 18 -9.89 7.74 -9.06
CA ILE A 18 -9.91 8.98 -8.27
C ILE A 18 -10.26 10.20 -9.12
N GLU A 19 -10.20 10.11 -10.45
CA GLU A 19 -10.53 11.20 -11.36
C GLU A 19 -11.92 11.79 -11.08
N GLY A 20 -11.98 13.11 -10.94
CA GLY A 20 -13.20 13.86 -10.61
C GLY A 20 -13.65 13.76 -9.15
N ALA A 21 -13.01 12.95 -8.32
CA ALA A 21 -13.34 12.90 -6.90
C ALA A 21 -12.93 14.19 -6.19
N SER A 22 -13.79 14.68 -5.29
CA SER A 22 -13.46 15.79 -4.40
C SER A 22 -12.42 15.35 -3.37
N VAL A 23 -11.45 16.23 -3.08
CA VAL A 23 -10.44 16.01 -2.04
C VAL A 23 -11.09 15.79 -0.68
N ASP A 24 -12.06 16.63 -0.30
CA ASP A 24 -12.77 16.52 0.97
C ASP A 24 -13.48 15.16 1.13
N ALA A 25 -14.05 14.64 0.04
CA ALA A 25 -14.69 13.33 0.06
C ALA A 25 -13.67 12.20 0.30
N LEU A 26 -12.49 12.28 -0.32
CA LEU A 26 -11.44 11.28 -0.14
C LEU A 26 -10.79 11.38 1.25
N ASP A 27 -10.64 12.58 1.80
CA ASP A 27 -10.14 12.81 3.15
C ASP A 27 -11.12 12.31 4.22
N ALA A 28 -12.42 12.51 4.01
CA ALA A 28 -13.45 11.96 4.88
C ALA A 28 -13.43 10.42 4.86
N LEU A 29 -13.23 9.81 3.69
CA LEU A 29 -13.05 8.36 3.56
C LEU A 29 -11.77 7.89 4.28
N GLY A 30 -10.65 8.59 4.11
CA GLY A 30 -9.38 8.32 4.78
C GLY A 30 -9.53 8.32 6.31
N THR A 31 -10.19 9.34 6.84
CA THR A 31 -10.50 9.48 8.27
C THR A 31 -11.38 8.33 8.76
N GLY A 32 -12.38 7.93 7.98
CA GLY A 32 -13.27 6.81 8.32
C GLY A 32 -12.56 5.45 8.38
N VAL A 33 -11.55 5.20 7.53
CA VAL A 33 -10.82 3.92 7.51
C VAL A 33 -9.68 3.84 8.53
N LEU A 34 -9.17 4.99 8.99
CA LEU A 34 -7.98 5.05 9.84
C LEU A 34 -8.07 4.22 11.13
N PRO A 35 -9.15 4.28 11.95
CA PRO A 35 -9.24 3.45 13.16
C PRO A 35 -9.16 1.94 12.86
N ARG A 36 -9.76 1.52 11.75
CA ARG A 36 -9.71 0.12 11.29
C ARG A 36 -8.28 -0.27 10.92
N LEU A 37 -7.58 0.57 10.15
CA LEU A 37 -6.19 0.31 9.77
C LEU A 37 -5.28 0.19 11.00
N VAL A 38 -5.39 1.11 11.95
CA VAL A 38 -4.61 1.08 13.21
C VAL A 38 -4.87 -0.19 14.02
N SER A 39 -6.12 -0.68 14.05
CA SER A 39 -6.49 -1.93 14.72
C SER A 39 -5.92 -3.20 14.04
N GLN A 40 -5.65 -3.10 12.73
CA GLN A 40 -5.11 -4.18 11.93
C GLN A 40 -3.57 -4.25 11.97
N VAL A 41 -2.89 -3.15 12.36
CA VAL A 41 -1.44 -3.16 12.56
C VAL A 41 -1.03 -4.27 13.52
N ARG A 42 -0.13 -5.12 13.04
CA ARG A 42 0.33 -6.31 13.75
C ARG A 42 1.11 -5.93 15.01
N PRO A 43 0.96 -6.66 16.12
CA PRO A 43 1.75 -6.43 17.33
C PRO A 43 3.25 -6.46 17.07
N GLU A 44 3.73 -7.33 16.18
CA GLU A 44 5.13 -7.44 15.78
C GLU A 44 5.63 -6.18 15.08
N SER A 45 4.83 -5.60 14.18
CA SER A 45 5.13 -4.30 13.56
C SER A 45 5.23 -3.19 14.60
N LYS A 46 4.31 -3.15 15.58
CA LYS A 46 4.36 -2.17 16.68
C LYS A 46 5.63 -2.31 17.53
N LYS A 47 6.08 -3.53 17.78
CA LYS A 47 7.34 -3.80 18.49
C LYS A 47 8.56 -3.31 17.69
N LEU A 48 8.59 -3.53 16.38
CA LEU A 48 9.67 -3.04 15.51
C LEU A 48 9.71 -1.50 15.47
N LEU A 49 8.55 -0.86 15.35
CA LEU A 49 8.46 0.61 15.40
C LEU A 49 8.98 1.14 16.74
N LYS A 50 8.58 0.51 17.85
CA LYS A 50 9.06 0.87 19.19
C LYS A 50 10.58 0.72 19.30
N MET A 51 11.14 -0.39 18.82
CA MET A 51 12.58 -0.64 18.82
C MET A 51 13.35 0.44 18.06
N HIS A 52 12.90 0.83 16.86
CA HIS A 52 13.56 1.91 16.11
C HIS A 52 13.44 3.26 16.81
N LYS A 53 12.27 3.56 17.37
CA LYS A 53 12.05 4.78 18.16
C LYS A 53 12.96 4.85 19.39
N GLU A 54 13.09 3.75 20.14
CA GLU A 54 14.00 3.66 21.30
C GLU A 54 15.47 3.78 20.91
N ALA A 55 15.82 3.38 19.68
CA ALA A 55 17.15 3.60 19.11
C ALA A 55 17.36 5.02 18.54
N GLY A 56 16.39 5.94 18.70
CA GLY A 56 16.47 7.31 18.20
C GLY A 56 16.43 7.42 16.67
N ARG A 57 15.84 6.44 15.99
CA ARG A 57 15.77 6.40 14.51
C ARG A 57 14.45 6.97 14.03
N ASP A 58 14.53 7.78 12.98
CA ASP A 58 13.35 8.19 12.23
C ASP A 58 12.69 7.00 11.53
N THR A 59 11.37 7.01 11.46
CA THR A 59 10.57 5.91 10.90
C THR A 59 9.57 6.43 9.88
N TRP A 60 9.52 5.79 8.72
CA TRP A 60 8.71 6.24 7.57
C TRP A 60 7.85 5.11 7.04
N ILE A 61 6.65 5.44 6.55
CA ILE A 61 5.86 4.55 5.68
C ILE A 61 6.03 5.03 4.24
N VAL A 62 6.37 4.13 3.31
CA VAL A 62 6.41 4.43 1.86
C VAL A 62 5.54 3.41 1.14
N SER A 63 4.46 3.87 0.49
CA SER A 63 3.41 2.99 -0.04
C SER A 63 2.80 3.51 -1.34
N ALA A 64 2.39 2.60 -2.22
CA ALA A 64 1.61 2.94 -3.41
C ALA A 64 0.20 3.45 -3.08
N SER A 65 -0.25 3.26 -1.83
CA SER A 65 -1.54 3.74 -1.35
C SER A 65 -1.62 5.27 -1.36
N PRO A 66 -2.83 5.87 -1.43
CA PRO A 66 -2.99 7.33 -1.42
C PRO A 66 -2.35 8.01 -0.22
N THR A 67 -1.71 9.16 -0.43
CA THR A 67 -1.08 9.92 0.66
C THR A 67 -2.08 10.27 1.77
N VAL A 68 -3.35 10.54 1.42
CA VAL A 68 -4.45 10.86 2.35
C VAL A 68 -4.77 9.73 3.34
N VAL A 69 -4.32 8.50 3.08
CA VAL A 69 -4.42 7.37 4.02
C VAL A 69 -3.08 7.11 4.70
N VAL A 70 -1.99 7.14 3.93
CA VAL A 70 -0.65 6.75 4.41
C VAL A 70 -0.12 7.71 5.46
N GLU A 71 -0.27 9.02 5.24
CA GLU A 71 0.27 10.05 6.12
C GLU A 71 -0.47 10.07 7.47
N PRO A 72 -1.81 10.09 7.55
CA PRO A 72 -2.52 9.97 8.82
C PRO A 72 -2.23 8.66 9.56
N LEU A 73 -2.04 7.55 8.83
CA LEU A 73 -1.66 6.28 9.45
C LEU A 73 -0.29 6.37 10.11
N ALA A 74 0.72 6.92 9.43
CA ALA A 74 2.05 7.12 10.00
C ALA A 74 2.00 7.99 11.27
N VAL A 75 1.27 9.11 11.22
CA VAL A 75 1.07 10.00 12.36
C VAL A 75 0.41 9.26 13.54
N SER A 76 -0.66 8.50 13.28
CA SER A 76 -1.37 7.74 14.32
C SER A 76 -0.51 6.66 14.99
N LEU A 77 0.53 6.18 14.28
CA LEU A 77 1.50 5.21 14.80
C LEU A 77 2.71 5.88 15.47
N GLY A 78 2.74 7.22 15.53
CA GLY A 78 3.84 7.99 16.12
C GLY A 78 5.15 7.87 15.33
N MET A 79 5.05 7.66 14.01
CA MET A 79 6.16 7.63 13.08
C MET A 79 6.55 9.04 12.62
N THR A 80 7.73 9.20 12.02
CA THR A 80 8.24 10.49 11.53
C THR A 80 7.41 11.02 10.35
N GLY A 81 6.96 10.14 9.45
CA GLY A 81 6.13 10.54 8.32
C GLY A 81 5.66 9.38 7.44
N GLY A 82 4.80 9.70 6.48
CA GLY A 82 4.29 8.75 5.50
C GLY A 82 4.26 9.36 4.10
N LEU A 83 4.77 8.62 3.11
CA LEU A 83 4.70 8.97 1.69
C LEU A 83 3.80 7.98 0.96
N GLY A 84 2.69 8.50 0.44
CA GLY A 84 1.79 7.78 -0.45
C GLY A 84 1.81 8.35 -1.87
N THR A 85 1.09 7.69 -2.77
CA THR A 85 0.84 8.24 -4.11
C THR A 85 0.01 9.52 -4.01
N ARG A 86 0.41 10.55 -4.76
CA ARG A 86 -0.27 11.86 -4.85
C ARG A 86 -0.90 12.03 -6.23
N GLY A 87 -2.20 12.33 -6.24
CA GLY A 87 -2.90 12.75 -7.45
C GLY A 87 -2.86 14.27 -7.58
N GLU A 88 -2.78 14.78 -8.81
CA GLU A 88 -2.92 16.20 -9.10
C GLU A 88 -4.34 16.65 -8.76
N VAL A 89 -4.44 17.83 -8.13
CA VAL A 89 -5.70 18.44 -7.69
C VAL A 89 -5.84 19.80 -8.34
N VAL A 90 -7.01 20.06 -8.93
CA VAL A 90 -7.41 21.37 -9.46
C VAL A 90 -8.81 21.67 -8.94
N ASP A 91 -9.00 22.88 -8.41
CA ASP A 91 -10.28 23.35 -7.86
C ASP A 91 -10.93 22.37 -6.87
N GLY A 92 -10.12 21.75 -6.01
CA GLY A 92 -10.57 20.80 -4.98
C GLY A 92 -10.95 19.40 -5.50
N HIS A 93 -10.62 19.08 -6.76
CA HIS A 93 -10.93 17.80 -7.39
C HIS A 93 -9.68 17.15 -8.00
N TYR A 94 -9.59 15.83 -7.94
CA TYR A 94 -8.50 15.06 -8.56
C TYR A 94 -8.65 15.04 -10.08
N THR A 95 -7.57 15.31 -10.81
CA THR A 95 -7.58 15.41 -12.29
C THR A 95 -7.37 14.07 -13.01
N GLY A 96 -7.14 12.99 -12.25
CA GLY A 96 -6.72 11.71 -12.84
C GLY A 96 -5.25 11.70 -13.29
N LYS A 97 -4.45 12.70 -12.92
CA LYS A 97 -3.00 12.71 -13.14
C LYS A 97 -2.25 12.57 -11.81
N LEU A 98 -0.97 12.22 -11.89
CA LEU A 98 -0.09 12.21 -10.71
C LEU A 98 0.46 13.60 -10.43
N ASP A 99 0.61 13.90 -9.15
CA ASP A 99 1.46 14.98 -8.65
C ASP A 99 2.78 14.36 -8.14
N GLY A 100 3.77 14.27 -9.03
CA GLY A 100 5.07 13.64 -8.76
C GLY A 100 5.15 12.14 -9.12
N PRO A 101 6.17 11.42 -8.62
CA PRO A 101 6.40 10.02 -8.95
C PRO A 101 5.32 9.10 -8.37
N PHE A 102 4.98 8.05 -9.10
CA PHE A 102 4.10 6.99 -8.59
C PHE A 102 4.84 6.21 -7.50
N MET A 103 4.23 6.00 -6.31
CA MET A 103 4.89 5.34 -5.17
C MET A 103 4.92 3.81 -5.32
N TYR A 104 5.43 3.32 -6.44
CA TYR A 104 5.57 1.90 -6.76
C TYR A 104 6.93 1.62 -7.41
N GLY A 105 7.53 0.47 -7.12
CA GLY A 105 8.81 0.11 -7.74
C GLY A 105 9.90 1.14 -7.45
N THR A 106 10.55 1.59 -8.52
CA THR A 106 11.59 2.61 -8.51
C THR A 106 11.11 3.96 -7.96
N GLY A 107 9.81 4.28 -8.05
CA GLY A 107 9.30 5.52 -7.48
C GLY A 107 9.40 5.59 -5.96
N LYS A 108 9.31 4.43 -5.26
CA LYS A 108 9.59 4.37 -3.82
C LYS A 108 11.07 4.58 -3.53
N ALA A 109 11.94 3.99 -4.35
CA ALA A 109 13.39 4.13 -4.23
C ALA A 109 13.80 5.62 -4.34
N VAL A 110 13.32 6.32 -5.38
CA VAL A 110 13.55 7.77 -5.56
C VAL A 110 13.04 8.59 -4.38
N ALA A 111 11.85 8.27 -3.84
CA ALA A 111 11.32 8.97 -2.67
C ALA A 111 12.18 8.77 -1.41
N ILE A 112 12.71 7.56 -1.21
CA ILE A 112 13.59 7.23 -0.09
C ILE A 112 14.93 7.94 -0.22
N GLU A 113 15.53 7.96 -1.41
CA GLU A 113 16.76 8.72 -1.67
C GLU A 113 16.56 10.21 -1.39
N LYS A 114 15.41 10.77 -1.80
CA LYS A 114 15.08 12.17 -1.50
C LYS A 114 14.97 12.41 0.01
N ILE A 115 14.26 11.55 0.74
CA ILE A 115 14.18 11.66 2.21
C ILE A 115 15.58 11.60 2.83
N ALA A 116 16.41 10.65 2.39
CA ALA A 116 17.76 10.48 2.91
C ALA A 116 18.62 11.72 2.65
N SER A 117 18.56 12.29 1.45
CA SER A 117 19.24 13.54 1.11
C SER A 117 18.76 14.72 1.96
N ASP A 118 17.44 14.90 2.10
CA ASP A 118 16.86 16.03 2.85
C ASP A 118 17.17 15.96 4.35
N ARG A 119 17.32 14.75 4.89
CA ARG A 119 17.50 14.49 6.33
C ARG A 119 18.94 14.15 6.70
N GLY A 120 19.82 13.99 5.72
CA GLY A 120 21.21 13.55 5.93
C GLY A 120 21.32 12.10 6.43
N TYR A 121 20.42 11.21 6.01
CA TYR A 121 20.51 9.79 6.35
C TYR A 121 21.57 9.08 5.50
N ASP A 122 22.35 8.24 6.16
CA ASP A 122 23.22 7.28 5.51
C ASP A 122 22.43 5.99 5.24
N LEU A 123 22.13 5.73 3.96
CA LEU A 123 21.31 4.59 3.54
C LEU A 123 21.97 3.24 3.87
N GLU A 124 23.29 3.15 3.96
CA GLU A 124 23.98 1.93 4.38
C GLU A 124 23.67 1.56 5.83
N ARG A 125 23.20 2.52 6.64
CA ARG A 125 22.79 2.33 8.04
C ARG A 125 21.27 2.24 8.20
N CYS A 126 20.52 2.42 7.12
CA CYS A 126 19.07 2.36 7.12
C CYS A 126 18.54 0.93 7.03
N TYR A 127 17.29 0.76 7.44
CA TYR A 127 16.55 -0.50 7.40
C TYR A 127 15.35 -0.37 6.46
N ALA A 128 15.09 -1.40 5.67
CA ALA A 128 13.89 -1.51 4.85
C ALA A 128 13.15 -2.80 5.17
N TYR A 129 11.82 -2.71 5.22
CA TYR A 129 10.93 -3.84 5.52
C TYR A 129 9.87 -3.92 4.43
N SER A 130 9.76 -5.06 3.74
CA SER A 130 8.71 -5.28 2.73
C SER A 130 8.27 -6.73 2.63
N ASP A 131 7.04 -6.93 2.19
CA ASP A 131 6.46 -8.21 1.82
C ASP A 131 6.40 -8.44 0.30
N SER A 132 6.75 -7.45 -0.54
CA SER A 132 6.52 -7.51 -1.98
C SER A 132 7.78 -7.34 -2.83
N ILE A 133 7.87 -8.14 -3.90
CA ILE A 133 8.90 -7.99 -4.94
C ILE A 133 8.91 -6.60 -5.60
N SER A 134 7.77 -5.92 -5.62
CA SER A 134 7.67 -4.55 -6.15
C SER A 134 8.51 -3.55 -5.36
N ASP A 135 8.91 -3.89 -4.13
CA ASP A 135 9.76 -3.06 -3.30
C ASP A 135 11.23 -3.44 -3.38
N LEU A 136 11.60 -4.39 -4.27
CA LEU A 136 13.00 -4.78 -4.45
C LEU A 136 13.94 -3.58 -4.66
N PRO A 137 13.60 -2.57 -5.48
CA PRO A 137 14.47 -1.41 -5.64
C PRO A 137 14.77 -0.69 -4.31
N MET A 138 13.76 -0.48 -3.45
CA MET A 138 14.02 0.16 -2.15
C MET A 138 14.77 -0.74 -1.17
N MET A 139 14.59 -2.06 -1.27
CA MET A 139 15.31 -3.03 -0.44
C MET A 139 16.79 -3.08 -0.81
N GLU A 140 17.12 -2.90 -2.09
CA GLU A 140 18.51 -2.83 -2.61
C GLU A 140 19.24 -1.55 -2.22
N LEU A 141 18.51 -0.48 -1.90
CA LEU A 141 19.11 0.81 -1.56
C LEU A 141 19.73 0.88 -0.16
N VAL A 142 19.30 0.02 0.78
CA VAL A 142 19.67 0.13 2.19
C VAL A 142 20.66 -0.96 2.62
N GLY A 143 21.44 -0.70 3.66
CA GLY A 143 22.37 -1.72 4.18
C GLY A 143 21.73 -2.80 5.04
N HIS A 144 20.47 -2.61 5.49
CA HIS A 144 19.77 -3.59 6.33
C HIS A 144 18.36 -3.94 5.81
N PRO A 145 18.25 -4.61 4.65
CA PRO A 145 16.96 -5.09 4.13
C PRO A 145 16.43 -6.27 4.94
N VAL A 146 15.12 -6.30 5.20
CA VAL A 146 14.42 -7.39 5.88
C VAL A 146 13.14 -7.74 5.14
N ALA A 147 13.02 -8.97 4.65
CA ALA A 147 11.81 -9.47 4.03
C ALA A 147 10.80 -9.89 5.11
N VAL A 148 9.59 -9.32 5.10
CA VAL A 148 8.58 -9.55 6.14
C VAL A 148 7.33 -10.17 5.54
N ASN A 149 7.04 -11.44 5.85
CA ASN A 149 5.98 -12.23 5.19
C ASN A 149 6.04 -12.15 3.64
N PRO A 150 7.23 -12.35 3.02
CA PRO A 150 7.43 -12.06 1.61
C PRO A 150 6.53 -12.89 0.68
N ASP A 151 6.19 -12.30 -0.47
CA ASP A 151 5.72 -13.04 -1.62
C ASP A 151 6.80 -14.00 -2.15
N GLY A 152 6.43 -14.97 -2.98
CA GLY A 152 7.36 -16.01 -3.41
C GLY A 152 8.56 -15.50 -4.21
N ALA A 153 8.43 -14.35 -4.88
CA ALA A 153 9.54 -13.78 -5.65
C ALA A 153 10.54 -13.07 -4.72
N LEU A 154 10.05 -12.26 -3.77
CA LEU A 154 10.89 -11.62 -2.76
C LEU A 154 11.54 -12.65 -1.83
N ASP A 155 10.83 -13.71 -1.47
CA ASP A 155 11.35 -14.79 -0.62
C ASP A 155 12.57 -15.46 -1.26
N ARG A 156 12.49 -15.80 -2.55
CA ARG A 156 13.62 -16.36 -3.30
C ARG A 156 14.82 -15.42 -3.31
N ILE A 157 14.61 -14.13 -3.61
CA ILE A 157 15.70 -13.14 -3.61
C ILE A 157 16.32 -12.99 -2.22
N ALA A 158 15.50 -12.95 -1.18
CA ALA A 158 15.99 -12.84 0.19
C ALA A 158 16.91 -14.02 0.55
N HIS A 159 16.55 -15.25 0.17
CA HIS A 159 17.39 -16.42 0.36
C HIS A 159 18.67 -16.37 -0.48
N GLU A 160 18.58 -16.01 -1.75
CA GLU A 160 19.74 -15.89 -2.65
C GLU A 160 20.77 -14.86 -2.15
N ARG A 161 20.30 -13.78 -1.52
CA ARG A 161 21.13 -12.67 -1.04
C ARG A 161 21.46 -12.73 0.46
N GLY A 162 20.98 -13.74 1.16
CA GLY A 162 21.15 -13.88 2.61
C GLY A 162 20.45 -12.78 3.43
N TRP A 163 19.40 -12.17 2.89
CA TRP A 163 18.61 -11.19 3.63
C TRP A 163 17.74 -11.87 4.71
N PRO A 164 17.63 -11.29 5.91
CA PRO A 164 16.74 -11.80 6.94
C PRO A 164 15.29 -11.89 6.45
N VAL A 165 14.67 -13.06 6.67
CA VAL A 165 13.24 -13.28 6.46
C VAL A 165 12.53 -13.39 7.80
N VAL A 166 11.50 -12.58 8.01
CA VAL A 166 10.69 -12.56 9.23
C VAL A 166 9.25 -12.90 8.90
N ILE A 167 8.71 -13.93 9.55
CA ILE A 167 7.30 -14.30 9.43
C ILE A 167 6.57 -13.87 10.69
N PHE A 168 5.57 -13.00 10.54
CA PHE A 168 4.68 -12.62 11.64
C PHE A 168 3.58 -13.67 11.80
N ALA A 169 3.23 -13.98 13.05
CA ALA A 169 2.16 -14.93 13.31
C ALA A 169 0.86 -14.41 12.68
N ARG A 170 0.12 -15.26 11.96
CA ARG A 170 -1.23 -14.88 11.55
C ARG A 170 -2.07 -14.71 12.80
N LYS A 171 -2.91 -13.67 12.87
CA LYS A 171 -4.03 -13.65 13.83
C LYS A 171 -4.94 -14.83 13.47
N THR A 172 -4.74 -16.00 14.07
CA THR A 172 -5.66 -17.13 13.93
C THR A 172 -6.85 -16.89 14.84
N LYS A 173 -7.95 -16.35 14.30
CA LYS A 173 -9.32 -16.65 14.77
C LYS A 173 -10.33 -16.62 13.61
N ARG A 174 -10.81 -17.84 13.30
CA ARG A 174 -12.08 -18.33 12.72
C ARG A 174 -12.87 -17.53 11.67
N ALA A 175 -13.33 -18.31 10.69
CA ALA A 175 -14.38 -18.01 9.72
C ALA A 175 -15.63 -17.38 10.38
N VAL A 176 -16.11 -16.30 9.78
CA VAL A 176 -17.52 -15.93 9.82
C VAL A 176 -18.02 -16.15 8.40
N ALA A 177 -18.78 -17.23 8.20
CA ALA A 177 -19.68 -17.32 7.07
C ALA A 177 -20.69 -16.18 7.23
N PHE A 178 -20.65 -15.18 6.35
CA PHE A 178 -21.70 -14.18 6.28
C PHE A 178 -22.55 -14.47 5.06
N SER A 179 -23.75 -14.97 5.36
CA SER A 179 -24.82 -15.23 4.43
C SER A 179 -25.23 -13.95 3.68
N SER A 180 -25.63 -14.13 2.42
CA SER A 180 -26.18 -13.15 1.49
C SER A 180 -27.19 -12.17 2.11
N ALA A 181 -26.93 -10.86 2.01
CA ALA A 181 -27.86 -9.80 1.56
C ALA A 181 -27.36 -8.40 1.94
N GLY A 182 -27.13 -7.56 0.92
CA GLY A 182 -27.32 -6.10 0.99
C GLY A 182 -26.24 -5.24 1.67
N ALA A 183 -25.39 -4.60 0.85
CA ALA A 183 -25.04 -3.17 0.94
C ALA A 183 -23.84 -2.86 0.01
N LEU A 184 -24.11 -2.41 -1.21
CA LEU A 184 -23.13 -1.76 -2.08
C LEU A 184 -23.03 -0.29 -1.65
N SER A 185 -22.02 0.04 -0.85
CA SER A 185 -21.57 1.42 -0.64
C SER A 185 -20.11 1.52 -1.08
N VAL A 186 -19.75 2.66 -1.68
CA VAL A 186 -18.46 2.95 -2.32
C VAL A 186 -17.24 2.64 -1.43
N GLY A 187 -17.40 2.54 -0.11
CA GLY A 187 -16.37 2.07 0.82
C GLY A 187 -15.90 0.62 0.62
N ALA A 188 -16.66 -0.21 -0.09
CA ALA A 188 -16.27 -1.60 -0.39
C ALA A 188 -15.09 -1.69 -1.37
N ALA A 189 -14.95 -0.75 -2.31
CA ALA A 189 -13.90 -0.79 -3.33
C ALA A 189 -12.50 -0.49 -2.75
N VAL A 190 -12.40 0.49 -1.85
CA VAL A 190 -11.14 0.82 -1.16
C VAL A 190 -10.76 -0.27 -0.16
N GLY A 191 -11.75 -0.80 0.58
CA GLY A 191 -11.53 -1.91 1.51
C GLY A 191 -11.06 -3.20 0.81
N ALA A 192 -11.55 -3.47 -0.40
CA ALA A 192 -11.12 -4.61 -1.22
C ALA A 192 -9.67 -4.44 -1.73
N TYR A 193 -9.24 -3.22 -2.04
CA TYR A 193 -7.86 -2.93 -2.42
C TYR A 193 -6.86 -3.27 -1.29
N PHE A 194 -7.18 -2.91 -0.04
CA PHE A 194 -6.31 -3.21 1.12
C PHE A 194 -6.34 -4.68 1.57
N LEU A 195 -7.35 -5.47 1.16
CA LEU A 195 -7.49 -6.88 1.56
C LEU A 195 -7.07 -7.88 0.45
N GLY A 196 -6.85 -7.40 -0.78
CA GLY A 196 -6.98 -8.21 -1.99
C GLY A 196 -5.70 -8.59 -2.75
N ARG A 197 -4.48 -8.36 -2.24
CA ARG A 197 -3.27 -8.97 -2.85
C ARG A 197 -2.92 -10.26 -2.13
N LYS A 198 -3.68 -11.32 -2.43
CA LYS A 198 -3.20 -12.68 -2.20
C LYS A 198 -3.56 -13.59 -3.37
N HIS A 199 -2.53 -13.84 -4.18
CA HIS A 199 -2.36 -14.94 -5.14
C HIS A 199 -3.17 -14.88 -6.44
N GLY A 200 -2.42 -14.81 -7.55
CA GLY A 200 -2.95 -15.02 -8.88
C GLY A 200 -3.42 -16.46 -9.09
N ARG A 201 -4.49 -16.59 -9.87
CA ARG A 201 -4.74 -17.60 -10.91
C ARG A 201 -6.11 -17.34 -11.55
N SER A 202 -6.09 -17.33 -12.88
CA SER A 202 -7.19 -17.57 -13.82
C SER A 202 -8.41 -16.65 -13.82
N ALA A 203 -8.47 -15.86 -14.89
CA ALA A 203 -9.46 -15.99 -15.96
C ALA A 203 -10.94 -16.22 -15.59
N THR A 204 -11.74 -15.30 -16.13
CA THR A 204 -13.14 -15.46 -16.53
C THR A 204 -14.17 -15.43 -15.41
N LEU A 205 -15.00 -14.39 -15.43
CA LEU A 205 -16.47 -14.41 -15.29
C LEU A 205 -16.97 -13.06 -14.76
N ILE A 206 -17.10 -12.08 -15.65
CA ILE A 206 -18.16 -11.07 -15.55
C ILE A 206 -18.89 -11.03 -16.91
N GLU A 207 -19.46 -12.17 -17.27
CA GLU A 207 -20.68 -12.19 -18.08
C GLU A 207 -21.72 -12.86 -17.18
N VAL A 208 -22.62 -12.03 -16.63
CA VAL A 208 -23.92 -12.33 -15.99
C VAL A 208 -24.22 -11.14 -15.06
N ALA A 209 -24.69 -10.04 -15.63
CA ALA A 209 -25.47 -9.02 -14.91
C ALA A 209 -26.18 -7.99 -15.83
N THR A 210 -26.32 -8.23 -17.14
CA THR A 210 -27.11 -7.34 -18.01
C THR A 210 -27.90 -8.13 -19.06
N ARG A 211 -28.86 -8.94 -18.59
CA ARG A 211 -30.01 -9.36 -19.42
C ARG A 211 -31.21 -9.71 -18.54
N ARG A 212 -31.80 -8.69 -17.94
CA ARG A 212 -33.21 -8.73 -17.47
C ARG A 212 -33.76 -7.31 -17.29
N LEU A 213 -33.82 -6.57 -18.39
CA LEU A 213 -34.68 -5.39 -18.56
C LEU A 213 -34.89 -5.13 -20.06
N ALA A 214 -35.46 -6.12 -20.74
CA ALA A 214 -36.18 -5.95 -22.00
C ALA A 214 -37.16 -7.14 -22.08
N LEU A 215 -38.42 -6.86 -22.45
CA LEU A 215 -39.60 -7.75 -22.46
C LEU A 215 -40.46 -7.74 -21.18
N ARG A 216 -41.01 -6.56 -20.87
CA ARG A 216 -42.45 -6.43 -20.64
C ARG A 216 -43.06 -5.66 -21.81
N ARG A 217 -43.32 -6.39 -22.90
CA ARG A 217 -44.51 -6.37 -23.75
C ARG A 217 -44.32 -7.43 -24.82
#